data_AF-M4VSG2-F1
#
_entry.id   AF-M4VSG2-F1
#
_cell.length_a   1.000
_cell.length_b   1.000
_cell.length_c   1.000
_cell.angle_alpha   90.00
_cell.angle_beta   90.00
_cell.angle_gamma   90.00
#
_symmetry.space_group_name_H-M   'P 1'
#
loop_
_entity.id
_entity.type
_entity.pdbx_description
1 polymer ?
#
loop_
_entity_poly.entity_id
_entity_poly.type
_entity_poly.pdbx_seq_one_letter_code
_entity_poly.pdbx_strand_id
1 'polypeptide(L)'
;MDNTNSKIVTLSFLTFSAIVGFTLATLLKVFSGAFSVVARAMNYDLVRHGLPIAVAFGLFIYLQFNKGILKWADEVIAEVRKVVWPPAKDTRGMTIVVVIMVLISSVIVSVFDMFSGFVLNQLIK
;
A
#
# COMPACT_ATOMS: atom_id res chain seq x y z
N MET A 1 3.83 -28.48 4.12
CA MET A 1 3.22 -27.26 4.70
C MET A 1 2.52 -27.65 5.98
N ASP A 2 2.83 -26.99 7.09
CA ASP A 2 1.97 -27.08 8.28
C ASP A 2 0.56 -26.60 7.91
N ASN A 3 -0.46 -27.26 8.45
CA ASN A 3 -1.87 -26.92 8.20
C ASN A 3 -2.16 -25.44 8.55
N THR A 4 -1.46 -24.91 9.56
CA THR A 4 -1.52 -23.49 9.95
C THR A 4 -0.97 -22.55 8.88
N ASN A 5 0.15 -22.88 8.23
CA ASN A 5 0.75 -22.03 7.20
C ASN A 5 -0.16 -21.95 5.98
N SER A 6 -0.73 -23.08 5.54
CA SER A 6 -1.65 -23.10 4.39
C SER A 6 -2.89 -22.22 4.61
N LYS A 7 -3.41 -22.16 5.84
CA LYS A 7 -4.54 -21.28 6.19
C LYS A 7 -4.15 -19.81 6.14
N ILE A 8 -2.96 -19.45 6.66
CA ILE A 8 -2.45 -18.08 6.63
C ILE A 8 -2.24 -17.62 5.18
N VAL A 9 -1.60 -18.43 4.35
CA VAL A 9 -1.37 -18.13 2.93
C VAL A 9 -2.69 -17.92 2.18
N THR A 10 -3.65 -18.84 2.37
CA THR A 10 -4.95 -18.76 1.69
C THR A 10 -5.72 -17.50 2.12
N LEU A 11 -5.68 -17.16 3.42
CA LEU A 11 -6.31 -15.94 3.93
C LEU A 11 -5.64 -14.68 3.37
N SER A 12 -4.31 -14.64 3.30
CA SER A 12 -3.55 -13.52 2.72
C SER A 12 -3.82 -13.33 1.23
N PHE A 13 -3.94 -14.41 0.45
CA PHE A 13 -4.29 -14.31 -0.97
C PHE A 13 -5.73 -13.88 -1.19
N LEU A 14 -6.65 -14.31 -0.32
CA LEU A 14 -8.04 -13.88 -0.37
C LEU A 14 -8.17 -12.38 -0.10
N THR A 15 -7.52 -11.89 0.95
CA THR A 15 -7.56 -10.45 1.29
C THR A 15 -6.88 -9.60 0.22
N PHE A 16 -5.75 -10.04 -0.32
CA PHE A 16 -5.06 -9.36 -1.42
C PHE A 16 -5.95 -9.26 -2.66
N SER A 17 -6.53 -10.38 -3.09
CA SER A 17 -7.46 -10.42 -4.23
C SER A 17 -8.66 -9.48 -4.02
N ALA A 18 -9.24 -9.45 -2.81
CA ALA A 18 -10.36 -8.56 -2.50
C ALA A 18 -9.96 -7.07 -2.57
N ILE A 19 -8.78 -6.71 -2.06
CA ILE A 19 -8.27 -5.33 -2.13
C ILE A 19 -8.01 -4.92 -3.58
N VAL A 20 -7.45 -5.81 -4.40
CA VAL A 20 -7.23 -5.55 -5.84
C VAL A 20 -8.57 -5.36 -6.56
N GLY A 21 -9.56 -6.21 -6.29
CA GLY A 21 -10.91 -6.05 -6.82
C GLY A 21 -11.55 -4.71 -6.43
N PHE A 22 -11.43 -4.31 -5.16
CA PHE A 22 -11.94 -3.02 -4.68
C PHE A 22 -11.24 -1.82 -5.32
N THR A 23 -9.91 -1.92 -5.47
CA THR A 23 -9.10 -0.89 -6.13
C THR A 23 -9.49 -0.74 -7.59
N LEU A 24 -9.68 -1.86 -8.30
CA LEU A 24 -10.16 -1.88 -9.68
C LEU A 24 -11.55 -1.24 -9.81
N ALA A 25 -12.48 -1.56 -8.92
CA ALA A 25 -13.82 -0.95 -8.91
C ALA A 25 -13.74 0.58 -8.73
N THR A 26 -12.89 1.05 -7.83
CA THR A 26 -12.68 2.48 -7.58
C THR A 26 -12.03 3.17 -8.78
N LEU A 27 -11.03 2.53 -9.38
CA LEU A 27 -10.36 3.02 -10.58
C LEU A 27 -11.35 3.17 -11.75
N LEU A 28 -12.16 2.14 -12.02
CA LEU A 28 -13.16 2.17 -13.09
C LEU A 28 -14.21 3.26 -12.88
N LYS A 29 -14.60 3.52 -11.63
CA LYS A 29 -15.51 4.62 -11.29
C LYS A 29 -14.89 5.98 -11.64
N VAL A 30 -13.63 6.23 -11.27
CA VAL A 30 -12.91 7.47 -11.63
C VAL A 30 -12.73 7.59 -13.14
N PHE A 31 -12.37 6.49 -13.81
CA PHE A 31 -12.16 6.47 -15.26
C PHE A 31 -13.45 6.72 -16.06
N SER A 32 -14.59 6.25 -15.55
CA SER A 32 -15.90 6.51 -16.15
C SER A 32 -16.29 7.99 -16.14
N GLY A 33 -15.78 8.77 -15.17
CA GLY A 33 -15.96 10.23 -15.14
C GLY A 33 -15.13 10.97 -16.18
N ALA A 34 -13.98 10.41 -16.59
CA ALA A 34 -13.08 11.01 -17.57
C ALA A 34 -13.37 10.60 -19.02
N PHE A 35 -13.89 9.39 -19.25
CA PHE A 35 -14.12 8.85 -20.60
C PHE A 35 -15.59 8.42 -20.82
N SER A 36 -16.26 9.08 -21.77
CA SER A 36 -17.67 8.83 -22.11
C SER A 36 -17.94 7.40 -22.62
N VAL A 37 -16.97 6.76 -23.28
CA VAL A 37 -17.06 5.35 -23.73
C VAL A 37 -17.08 4.39 -22.54
N VAL A 38 -16.28 4.67 -21.51
CA VAL A 38 -16.20 3.87 -20.27
C VAL A 38 -17.46 4.07 -19.43
N ALA A 39 -18.01 5.29 -19.39
CA ALA A 39 -19.30 5.56 -18.77
C ALA A 39 -20.43 4.71 -19.36
N ARG A 40 -20.45 4.53 -20.68
CA ARG A 40 -21.47 3.73 -21.36
C ARG A 40 -21.37 2.23 -21.05
N ALA A 41 -20.16 1.70 -20.93
CA ALA A 41 -19.91 0.32 -20.53
C ALA A 41 -20.24 0.07 -19.05
N MET A 42 -20.00 1.06 -18.18
CA MET A 42 -20.25 0.98 -16.73
C MET A 42 -21.72 1.17 -16.34
N ASN A 43 -22.59 1.56 -17.27
CA ASN A 43 -24.04 1.65 -17.03
C ASN A 43 -24.72 0.28 -16.91
N TYR A 44 -24.09 -0.80 -17.38
CA TYR A 44 -24.57 -2.15 -17.13
C TYR A 44 -24.13 -2.60 -15.73
N ASP A 45 -25.09 -2.92 -14.86
CA ASP A 45 -24.82 -3.39 -13.49
C ASP A 45 -23.88 -4.61 -13.46
N LEU A 46 -23.97 -5.45 -14.49
CA LEU A 46 -23.11 -6.63 -14.65
C LEU A 46 -21.63 -6.25 -14.86
N VAL A 47 -21.34 -5.14 -15.56
CA VAL A 47 -19.95 -4.70 -15.79
C VAL A 47 -19.44 -3.95 -14.56
N ARG A 48 -20.29 -3.14 -13.93
CA ARG A 48 -19.94 -2.35 -12.74
C ARG A 48 -19.53 -3.21 -11.55
N HIS A 49 -20.24 -4.31 -11.33
CA HIS A 49 -20.01 -5.18 -10.17
C HIS A 49 -19.35 -6.51 -10.56
N GLY A 50 -19.70 -7.08 -11.72
CA GLY A 50 -19.18 -8.37 -12.15
C GLY A 50 -17.72 -8.34 -12.58
N LEU A 51 -17.25 -7.28 -13.25
CA LEU A 51 -15.87 -7.22 -13.71
C LEU A 51 -14.85 -7.14 -12.56
N PRO A 52 -15.03 -6.30 -11.53
CA PRO A 52 -14.12 -6.28 -10.38
C PRO A 52 -14.11 -7.60 -9.59
N ILE A 53 -15.28 -8.23 -9.43
CA ILE A 53 -15.41 -9.51 -8.72
C ILE A 53 -14.77 -10.66 -9.52
N ALA A 54 -14.98 -10.70 -10.83
CA ALA A 54 -14.39 -11.71 -11.71
C ALA A 54 -12.85 -11.60 -11.75
N VAL A 55 -12.31 -10.38 -11.80
CA VAL A 55 -10.86 -10.14 -11.74
C VAL A 55 -10.29 -10.56 -10.39
N ALA A 56 -10.96 -10.21 -9.28
CA ALA A 56 -10.55 -10.66 -7.95
C ALA A 56 -10.53 -12.20 -7.87
N PHE A 57 -11.61 -12.86 -8.27
CA PHE A 57 -11.71 -14.32 -8.22
C PHE A 57 -10.69 -15.02 -9.13
N GLY A 58 -10.48 -14.52 -10.35
CA GLY A 58 -9.47 -15.02 -11.27
C GLY A 58 -8.05 -14.87 -10.71
N LEU A 59 -7.76 -13.72 -10.08
CA LEU A 59 -6.47 -13.49 -9.43
C LEU A 59 -6.24 -14.44 -8.25
N PHE A 60 -7.26 -14.68 -7.43
CA PHE A 60 -7.19 -15.62 -6.31
C PHE A 60 -6.88 -17.04 -6.77
N ILE A 61 -7.57 -17.52 -7.81
CA ILE A 61 -7.29 -18.82 -8.44
C ILE A 61 -5.85 -18.87 -8.93
N TYR A 62 -5.41 -17.87 -9.70
CA TYR A 62 -4.06 -17.84 -10.23
C TYR A 62 -2.98 -17.91 -9.13
N LEU A 63 -3.17 -17.17 -8.03
CA LEU A 63 -2.28 -17.20 -6.85
C LEU A 63 -2.26 -18.59 -6.18
N GLN A 64 -3.40 -19.27 -6.09
CA GLN A 64 -3.52 -20.57 -5.42
C GLN A 64 -2.95 -21.73 -6.24
N PHE A 65 -3.03 -21.68 -7.57
CA PHE A 65 -2.54 -22.77 -8.43
C PHE A 65 -1.05 -22.66 -8.79
N ASN A 66 -0.43 -21.50 -8.59
CA ASN A 66 0.98 -21.31 -8.92
C ASN A 66 1.90 -21.81 -7.78
N LYS A 67 2.51 -22.98 -8.00
CA LYS A 67 3.46 -23.61 -7.06
C LYS A 67 4.65 -22.72 -6.70
N GLY A 68 5.10 -21.86 -7.63
CA GLY A 68 6.20 -20.92 -7.37
C GLY A 68 5.83 -19.87 -6.33
N ILE A 69 4.60 -19.34 -6.42
CA ILE A 69 4.09 -18.33 -5.48
C ILE A 69 3.82 -18.96 -4.12
N LEU A 70 3.30 -20.18 -4.07
CA LEU A 70 3.10 -20.91 -2.82
C LEU A 70 4.42 -21.15 -2.08
N LYS A 71 5.47 -21.57 -2.80
CA LYS A 71 6.80 -21.75 -2.21
C LYS A 71 7.36 -20.43 -1.65
N TRP A 72 7.22 -19.34 -2.41
CA TRP A 72 7.62 -18.00 -1.94
C TRP A 72 6.84 -17.58 -0.68
N ALA A 73 5.53 -17.83 -0.63
CA ALA A 73 4.71 -17.49 0.53
C ALA A 73 5.11 -18.27 1.79
N ASP A 74 5.48 -19.54 1.65
CA ASP A 74 6.02 -20.35 2.75
C ASP A 74 7.36 -19.79 3.27
N GLU A 75 8.25 -19.36 2.38
CA GLU A 75 9.53 -18.72 2.75
C GLU A 75 9.29 -17.41 3.50
N VAL A 76 8.35 -16.57 3.04
CA VAL A 76 7.98 -15.33 3.74
C VAL A 76 7.45 -15.61 5.14
N ILE A 77 6.58 -16.62 5.31
CA ILE A 77 6.08 -17.00 6.66
C ILE A 77 7.23 -17.46 7.55
N ALA A 78 8.19 -18.21 7.01
CA ALA A 78 9.36 -18.65 7.76
C ALA A 78 10.22 -17.46 8.23
N GLU A 79 10.39 -16.43 7.41
CA GLU A 79 11.14 -15.22 7.80
C GLU A 79 10.36 -14.33 8.76
N VAL A 80 9.06 -14.13 8.55
CA VAL A 80 8.19 -13.33 9.44
C VAL A 80 8.17 -13.94 10.85
N ARG A 81 8.22 -15.27 10.97
CA ARG A 81 8.32 -15.95 12.28
C ARG A 81 9.61 -15.63 13.04
N LYS A 82 10.68 -15.25 12.34
CA LYS A 82 11.95 -14.84 12.98
C LYS A 82 11.92 -13.39 13.43
N VAL A 83 10.95 -12.60 12.99
CA VAL A 83 10.81 -11.20 13.39
C VAL A 83 10.39 -11.14 14.85
N VAL A 84 11.34 -10.77 15.71
CA VAL A 84 11.08 -10.46 17.11
C VAL A 84 10.69 -8.99 17.18
N TRP A 85 9.47 -8.71 17.67
CA TRP A 85 9.03 -7.34 17.88
C TRP A 85 9.81 -6.69 19.03
N PRO A 86 10.36 -5.48 18.83
CA PRO A 86 11.15 -4.80 19.84
C PRO A 86 10.29 -4.47 21.07
N PRO A 87 10.87 -4.46 22.28
CA PRO A 87 10.15 -4.04 23.47
C PRO A 87 9.83 -2.54 23.40
N ALA A 88 8.71 -2.13 23.98
CA ALA A 88 8.22 -0.75 23.91
C ALA A 88 9.22 0.31 24.39
N LYS A 89 10.15 -0.06 25.29
CA LYS A 89 11.21 0.83 25.75
C LYS A 89 12.17 1.21 24.61
N ASP A 90 12.56 0.24 23.79
CA ASP A 90 13.50 0.45 22.69
C ASP A 90 12.81 1.21 21.55
N THR A 91 11.55 0.87 21.26
CA THR A 91 10.73 1.62 20.30
C THR A 91 10.61 3.10 20.69
N ARG A 92 10.34 3.40 21.96
CA ARG A 92 10.25 4.79 22.44
C ARG A 92 11.59 5.51 22.36
N GLY A 93 12.70 4.84 22.69
CA GLY A 93 14.04 5.38 22.56
C GLY A 93 14.34 5.80 21.12
N MET A 94 14.11 4.90 20.16
CA MET A 94 14.34 5.18 18.74
C MET A 94 13.45 6.32 18.21
N THR A 95 12.16 6.34 18.60
CA THR A 95 11.26 7.44 18.18
C THR A 95 11.71 8.78 18.74
N ILE A 96 12.16 8.86 20.00
CA ILE A 96 12.67 10.11 20.59
C ILE A 96 13.88 10.63 19.80
N VAL A 97 14.81 9.74 19.42
CA VAL A 97 15.98 10.11 18.61
C VAL A 97 15.55 10.68 17.26
N VAL A 98 14.59 10.03 16.58
CA VAL A 98 14.06 10.53 15.30
C VAL A 98 13.40 11.90 15.47
N VAL A 99 12.59 12.10 16.51
CA VAL A 99 11.95 13.40 16.80
C VAL A 99 13.00 14.50 17.00
N ILE A 100 14.06 14.22 17.76
CA ILE A 100 15.16 15.18 17.97
C ILE A 100 15.84 15.52 16.64
N MET A 101 16.15 14.51 15.81
CA MET A 101 16.77 14.75 14.50
C MET A 101 15.88 15.59 13.58
N VAL A 102 14.58 15.29 13.53
CA VAL A 102 13.62 16.07 12.72
C VAL A 102 13.51 17.51 13.22
N LEU A 103 13.54 17.74 14.54
CA LEU A 103 13.53 19.10 15.10
C LEU A 103 14.78 19.88 14.68
N ILE A 104 15.97 19.26 14.76
CA ILE A 104 17.22 19.90 14.31
C ILE A 104 17.13 20.24 12.82
N SER A 105 16.68 19.30 11.98
CA SER A 105 16.50 19.54 10.55
C SER A 105 15.50 20.68 10.29
N SER A 106 14.39 20.75 11.02
CA SER A 106 13.40 21.82 10.87
C SER A 106 13.95 23.19 11.22
N VAL A 107 14.80 23.30 12.24
CA VAL A 107 15.44 24.56 12.62
C VAL A 107 16.40 25.01 11.53
N ILE A 108 17.23 24.11 11.00
CA ILE A 108 18.18 24.43 9.92
C ILE A 108 17.44 24.90 8.67
N VAL A 109 16.41 24.16 8.24
CA VAL A 109 15.60 24.53 7.07
C VAL A 109 14.90 25.87 7.30
N SER A 110 14.34 26.11 8.49
CA SER A 110 13.69 27.39 8.80
C SER A 110 14.65 28.58 8.74
N VAL A 111 15.90 28.41 9.17
CA VAL A 111 16.91 29.48 9.08
C VAL A 111 17.28 29.74 7.62
N PHE A 112 17.43 28.68 6.82
CA PHE A 112 17.70 28.79 5.39
C PHE A 112 16.55 29.47 4.64
N ASP A 113 15.30 29.13 4.95
CA ASP A 113 14.11 29.73 4.36
C ASP A 113 13.99 31.22 4.71
N MET A 114 14.29 31.59 5.97
CA MET A 114 14.35 33.00 6.38
C MET A 114 15.42 33.75 5.59
N PHE A 115 16.64 33.20 5.51
CA PHE A 115 17.75 33.81 4.76
C PHE A 115 17.40 33.97 3.27
N SER A 116 16.83 32.95 2.64
CA SER A 116 16.35 33.03 1.25
C SER A 116 15.28 34.11 1.07
N GLY A 117 14.33 34.22 2.02
CA GLY A 117 13.33 35.28 2.02
C GLY A 117 13.92 36.69 2.15
N PHE A 118 14.95 36.87 2.99
CA PHE A 118 15.67 38.15 3.08
C PHE A 118 16.38 38.51 1.77
N VAL A 119 17.06 37.55 1.15
CA VAL A 119 17.74 37.76 -0.15
C VAL A 119 16.74 38.11 -1.25
N LEU A 120 15.62 37.40 -1.34
CA LEU A 120 14.57 37.68 -2.32
C LEU A 120 13.94 39.06 -2.12
N ASN A 121 13.64 39.45 -0.87
CA ASN A 121 13.10 40.77 -0.56
C ASN A 121 14.05 41.91 -0.91
N GLN A 122 15.36 41.67 -0.88
CA GLN A 122 16.37 42.67 -1.25
C GLN A 122 16.63 42.73 -2.77
N LEU A 123 16.27 41.68 -3.52
CA LEU A 123 16.45 41.61 -4.98
C LEU A 123 15.21 42.10 -5.75
N ILE A 124 14.02 41.98 -5.14
CA ILE A 124 12.74 42.46 -5.70
C ILE A 124 12.53 43.97 -5.46
N LYS A 125 13.30 44.58 -4.55
CA LYS A 125 13.35 46.02 -4.32
C LYS A 125 14.40 46.68 -5.19
#